data_AF-A0A1B1N953-F1
#
_entry.id   AF-A0A1B1N953-F1
#
_cell.length_a   1.000
_cell.length_b   1.000
_cell.length_c   1.000
_cell.angle_alpha   90.00
_cell.angle_beta   90.00
_cell.angle_gamma   90.00
#
_symmetry.space_group_name_H-M   'P 1'
#
loop_
_entity.id
_entity.type
_entity.pdbx_description
1 polymer ?
#
loop_
_entity_poly.entity_id
_entity_poly.type
_entity_poly.pdbx_seq_one_letter_code
_entity_poly.pdbx_strand_id
1 'polypeptide(L)'
;MPPPVRLVIGVYAVSTGPAAELEHAVNRRTGGPRCPLFEISHSVLGQRRAWRRMEQQLPVPLRMLRQDQVPRELVPVLRRSGLPVVLGASAPTAQEPECGSGSARPDDYQVLIGRTELFGLAGDVDAFAELLSWRLTGR
;
A
#
# COMPACT_ATOMS: atom_id res chain seq x y z
N MET A 1 -4.50 -13.91 -19.16
CA MET A 1 -5.33 -13.10 -18.25
C MET A 1 -4.69 -13.20 -16.89
N PRO A 2 -4.29 -12.08 -16.24
CA PRO A 2 -3.74 -12.15 -14.90
C PRO A 2 -4.77 -12.78 -13.96
N PRO A 3 -4.35 -13.59 -12.99
CA PRO A 3 -5.26 -14.20 -12.04
C PRO A 3 -6.01 -13.11 -11.25
N PRO A 4 -7.26 -13.39 -10.82
CA PRO A 4 -8.07 -12.40 -10.11
C PRO A 4 -7.40 -12.04 -8.78
N VAL A 5 -7.30 -10.74 -8.50
CA VAL A 5 -6.83 -10.24 -7.20
C VAL A 5 -7.83 -10.67 -6.12
N ARG A 6 -7.32 -11.22 -5.02
CA ARG A 6 -8.11 -11.66 -3.86
C ARG A 6 -7.80 -10.89 -2.58
N LEU A 7 -6.69 -10.15 -2.54
CA LEU A 7 -6.26 -9.34 -1.41
C LEU A 7 -5.49 -8.13 -1.95
N VAL A 8 -5.76 -6.95 -1.38
CA VAL A 8 -4.99 -5.74 -1.65
C VAL A 8 -4.08 -5.46 -0.46
N ILE A 9 -2.82 -5.12 -0.72
CA ILE A 9 -1.81 -4.82 0.29
C ILE A 9 -1.24 -3.43 0.00
N GLY A 10 -1.56 -2.46 0.86
CA GLY A 10 -0.92 -1.15 0.85
C GLY A 10 0.35 -1.18 1.69
N VAL A 11 1.52 -0.97 1.06
CA VAL A 11 2.80 -0.90 1.75
C VAL A 11 3.31 0.53 1.79
N TYR A 12 3.64 1.00 2.98
CA TYR A 12 4.19 2.33 3.19
C TYR A 12 5.50 2.30 3.98
N ALA A 13 6.39 3.23 3.65
CA ALA A 13 7.61 3.46 4.41
C ALA A 13 7.27 4.25 5.68
N VAL A 14 7.81 3.80 6.81
CA VAL A 14 7.91 4.61 8.04
C VAL A 14 9.28 5.28 7.95
N SER A 15 9.34 6.62 7.92
CA SER A 15 10.63 7.30 8.04
C SER A 15 11.19 7.07 9.43
N THR A 16 11.95 5.99 9.60
CA THR A 16 12.74 5.73 10.81
C THR A 16 14.18 5.44 10.38
N GLY A 17 14.95 6.50 10.11
CA GLY A 17 16.39 6.39 9.88
C GLY A 17 17.01 7.62 9.18
N PRO A 18 18.25 8.00 9.54
CA PRO A 18 18.89 9.27 9.14
C PRO A 18 19.26 9.40 7.64
N ALA A 19 18.98 8.39 6.82
CA ALA A 19 19.14 8.49 5.36
C ALA A 19 18.04 9.33 4.67
N ALA A 20 17.10 9.86 5.43
CA ALA A 20 16.17 10.91 5.01
C ALA A 20 16.72 12.34 5.23
N GLU A 21 17.92 12.50 5.84
CA GLU A 21 18.39 13.80 6.32
C GLU A 21 18.75 14.83 5.23
N LEU A 22 18.97 14.45 3.97
CA LEU A 22 19.32 15.45 2.94
C LEU A 22 18.11 16.06 2.21
N GLU A 23 16.92 15.46 2.34
CA GLU A 23 15.65 16.09 1.93
C GLU A 23 14.86 16.63 3.13
N HIS A 24 15.47 16.68 4.33
CA HIS A 24 14.80 17.05 5.58
C HIS A 24 15.18 18.42 6.17
N ALA A 25 15.92 19.25 5.44
CA ALA A 25 16.30 20.57 5.94
C ALA A 25 15.31 21.71 5.64
N VAL A 26 14.17 21.46 4.98
CA VAL A 26 13.17 22.50 4.65
C VAL A 26 11.74 22.03 4.96
N ASN A 27 11.35 22.02 6.25
CA ASN A 27 10.04 22.53 6.70
C ASN A 27 9.87 22.31 8.20
N ARG A 28 10.35 23.28 9.00
CA ARG A 28 10.30 23.22 10.46
C ARG A 28 9.04 23.83 11.09
N ARG A 29 7.97 24.14 10.35
CA ARG A 29 6.73 24.73 10.94
C ARG A 29 5.37 24.27 10.41
N THR A 30 5.27 23.46 9.37
CA THR A 30 3.99 22.88 8.90
C THR A 30 4.29 21.73 7.93
N GLY A 31 3.93 20.48 8.26
CA GLY A 31 3.90 19.39 7.28
C GLY A 31 5.25 18.99 6.67
N GLY A 32 5.99 18.09 7.34
CA GLY A 32 6.99 17.28 6.66
C GLY A 32 6.35 16.40 5.56
N PRO A 33 7.13 15.84 4.62
CA PRO A 33 6.60 14.98 3.57
C PRO A 33 5.95 13.76 4.21
N ARG A 34 4.62 13.76 4.29
CA ARG A 34 3.89 12.62 4.80
C ARG A 34 3.80 11.61 3.67
N CYS A 35 3.99 10.34 3.99
CA CYS A 35 3.80 9.28 3.03
C CYS A 35 2.36 9.40 2.45
N PRO A 36 2.15 9.49 1.13
CA PRO A 36 0.83 9.78 0.58
C PRO A 36 -0.20 8.71 0.98
N LEU A 37 0.21 7.44 1.08
CA LEU A 37 -0.68 6.38 1.55
C LEU A 37 -1.09 6.54 3.02
N PHE A 38 -0.22 7.13 3.86
CA PHE A 38 -0.57 7.51 5.23
C PHE A 38 -1.53 8.71 5.26
N GLU A 39 -1.34 9.71 4.39
CA GLU A 39 -2.26 10.86 4.31
C GLU A 39 -3.65 10.49 3.81
N ILE A 40 -3.72 9.57 2.85
CA ILE A 40 -4.98 9.01 2.36
C ILE A 40 -5.67 8.23 3.48
N SER A 41 -4.95 7.35 4.18
CA SER A 41 -5.58 6.45 5.18
C SER A 41 -5.86 7.09 6.55
N HIS A 42 -5.06 8.08 6.95
CA HIS A 42 -5.10 8.67 8.29
C HIS A 42 -5.31 10.19 8.26
N SER A 43 -5.99 10.69 9.29
CA SER A 43 -6.00 12.08 9.70
C SER A 43 -5.18 12.26 10.97
N VAL A 44 -5.04 13.50 11.44
CA VAL A 44 -4.36 13.83 12.71
C VAL A 44 -4.96 13.05 13.90
N LEU A 45 -6.24 12.69 13.83
CA LEU A 45 -6.99 11.98 14.88
C LEU A 45 -7.02 10.45 14.70
N GLY A 46 -6.25 9.89 13.76
CA GLY A 46 -6.24 8.45 13.45
C GLY A 46 -6.88 8.13 12.10
N GLN A 47 -7.26 6.86 11.89
CA GLN A 47 -7.77 6.38 10.60
C GLN A 47 -9.02 7.15 10.15
N ARG A 48 -9.04 7.59 8.87
CA ARG A 48 -10.16 8.37 8.33
C ARG A 48 -11.44 7.54 8.32
N ARG A 49 -12.57 8.16 8.67
CA ARG A 49 -13.89 7.52 8.53
C ARG A 49 -14.19 7.15 7.08
N ALA A 50 -13.82 8.02 6.14
CA ALA A 50 -13.93 7.76 4.70
C ALA A 50 -13.11 6.52 4.30
N TRP A 51 -11.89 6.38 4.82
CA TRP A 51 -11.05 5.21 4.57
C TRP A 51 -11.71 3.92 5.08
N ARG A 52 -12.18 3.92 6.33
CA ARG A 52 -12.89 2.76 6.91
C ARG A 52 -14.13 2.37 6.11
N ARG A 53 -14.87 3.36 5.60
CA ARG A 53 -16.04 3.14 4.75
C ARG A 53 -15.64 2.51 3.41
N MET A 54 -14.59 3.04 2.78
CA MET A 54 -14.01 2.50 1.55
C MET A 54 -13.57 1.05 1.74
N GLU A 55 -12.85 0.73 2.82
CA GLU A 55 -12.43 -0.65 3.15
C GLU A 55 -13.61 -1.63 3.21
N GLN A 56 -14.76 -1.20 3.73
CA GLN A 56 -15.99 -2.01 3.82
C GLN A 56 -16.69 -2.20 2.47
N GLN A 57 -16.41 -1.34 1.50
CA GLN A 57 -17.04 -1.36 0.17
C GLN A 57 -16.19 -2.08 -0.87
N LEU A 58 -14.91 -2.36 -0.58
CA LEU A 58 -14.05 -3.07 -1.50
C LEU A 58 -14.49 -4.53 -1.69
N PRO A 59 -14.40 -5.06 -2.93
CA PRO A 59 -14.75 -6.45 -3.23
C PRO A 59 -13.73 -7.46 -2.66
N VAL A 60 -12.56 -6.98 -2.24
CA VAL A 60 -11.48 -7.76 -1.66
C VAL A 60 -10.93 -7.05 -0.41
N PRO A 61 -10.44 -7.80 0.59
CA PRO A 61 -9.81 -7.21 1.76
C PRO A 61 -8.64 -6.29 1.38
N LEU A 62 -8.50 -5.18 2.09
CA LEU A 62 -7.35 -4.28 2.04
C LEU A 62 -6.56 -4.41 3.35
N ARG A 63 -5.25 -4.64 3.26
CA ARG A 63 -4.34 -4.68 4.40
C ARG A 63 -3.27 -3.63 4.27
N MET A 64 -3.01 -2.90 5.34
CA MET A 64 -1.94 -1.92 5.43
C MET A 64 -0.74 -2.52 6.16
N LEU A 65 0.41 -2.55 5.49
CA LEU A 65 1.68 -3.01 6.06
C LEU A 65 2.69 -1.88 6.07
N ARG A 66 3.42 -1.75 7.17
CA ARG A 66 4.65 -0.95 7.18
C ARG A 66 5.77 -1.73 6.50
N GLN A 67 6.74 -1.01 5.94
CA GLN A 67 7.92 -1.62 5.32
C GLN A 67 8.62 -2.66 6.21
N ASP A 68 8.69 -2.44 7.53
CA ASP A 68 9.30 -3.37 8.49
C ASP A 68 8.46 -4.62 8.78
N GLN A 69 7.18 -4.60 8.43
CA GLN A 69 6.22 -5.70 8.63
C GLN A 69 6.01 -6.53 7.35
N VAL A 70 6.72 -6.21 6.28
CA VAL A 70 6.57 -6.89 5.00
C VAL A 70 7.22 -8.28 5.05
N PRO A 71 6.50 -9.35 4.67
CA PRO A 71 7.07 -10.68 4.48
C PRO A 71 8.25 -10.70 3.51
N ARG A 72 9.25 -11.54 3.77
CA ARG A 72 10.49 -11.60 2.95
C ARG A 72 10.21 -11.88 1.46
N GLU A 73 9.16 -12.61 1.14
CA GLU A 73 8.73 -12.93 -0.22
C GLU A 73 8.32 -11.68 -1.04
N LEU A 74 7.86 -10.62 -0.38
CA LEU A 74 7.42 -9.37 -1.01
C LEU A 74 8.56 -8.38 -1.25
N VAL A 75 9.70 -8.55 -0.58
CA VAL A 75 10.86 -7.66 -0.69
C VAL A 75 11.33 -7.47 -2.14
N PRO A 76 11.47 -8.52 -2.99
CA PRO A 76 11.84 -8.34 -4.39
C PRO A 76 10.83 -7.50 -5.19
N VAL A 77 9.53 -7.65 -4.92
CA VAL A 77 8.46 -6.88 -5.57
C VAL A 77 8.55 -5.41 -5.17
N LEU A 78 8.79 -5.13 -3.88
CA LEU A 78 8.97 -3.78 -3.37
C LEU A 78 10.23 -3.10 -3.90
N ARG A 79 11.34 -3.84 -4.04
CA ARG A 79 12.59 -3.29 -4.62
C ARG A 79 12.41 -2.86 -6.07
N ARG A 80 11.53 -3.52 -6.84
CA ARG A 80 11.24 -3.16 -8.24
C ARG A 80 10.25 -2.00 -8.35
N SER A 81 9.26 -1.94 -7.47
CA SER A 81 8.14 -0.98 -7.54
C SER A 81 8.37 0.32 -6.77
N GLY A 82 9.20 0.29 -5.71
CA GLY A 82 9.38 1.41 -4.79
C GLY A 82 8.23 1.53 -3.78
N LEU A 83 8.41 2.43 -2.80
CA LEU A 83 7.43 2.67 -1.72
C LEU A 83 7.00 4.13 -1.66
N PRO A 84 5.74 4.49 -1.34
CA PRO A 84 4.64 3.59 -1.08
C PRO A 84 4.11 2.93 -2.36
N VAL A 85 3.44 1.80 -2.20
CA VAL A 85 2.84 1.02 -3.29
C VAL A 85 1.61 0.27 -2.79
N VAL A 86 0.65 0.06 -3.69
CA VAL A 86 -0.49 -0.84 -3.47
C VAL A 86 -0.34 -2.05 -4.37
N LEU A 87 -0.33 -3.23 -3.77
CA LEU A 87 -0.17 -4.51 -4.43
C LEU A 87 -1.49 -5.29 -4.43
N GLY A 88 -1.74 -6.05 -5.48
CA GLY A 88 -2.80 -7.05 -5.55
C GLY A 88 -2.18 -8.44 -5.48
N ALA A 89 -2.65 -9.26 -4.53
CA ALA A 89 -2.27 -10.66 -4.39
C ALA A 89 -3.38 -11.55 -4.96
N SER A 90 -3.01 -12.48 -5.83
CA SER A 90 -3.96 -13.39 -6.48
C SER A 90 -4.14 -14.71 -5.73
N ALA A 91 -3.10 -15.13 -5.01
CA ALA A 91 -3.10 -16.19 -4.02
C ALA A 91 -2.71 -15.56 -2.67
N PRO A 92 -3.69 -15.16 -1.83
CA PRO A 92 -3.36 -14.53 -0.57
C PRO A 92 -2.70 -15.57 0.34
N THR A 93 -1.44 -15.36 0.72
CA THR A 93 -0.86 -15.99 1.92
C THR A 93 -1.51 -15.32 3.14
N ALA A 94 -2.77 -15.66 3.36
CA ALA A 94 -3.41 -15.45 4.64
C ALA A 94 -2.75 -16.42 5.62
N GLN A 95 -2.05 -15.87 6.60
CA GLN A 95 -1.43 -16.54 7.75
C GLN A 95 0.04 -16.92 7.58
N GLU A 96 0.73 -16.84 8.71
CA GLU A 96 2.11 -17.30 8.91
C GLU A 96 2.32 -18.67 8.25
N PRO A 97 3.54 -18.97 7.79
CA PRO A 97 3.84 -20.25 7.17
C PRO A 97 3.69 -21.36 8.20
N GLU A 98 2.48 -21.90 8.35
CA GLU A 98 2.30 -23.23 8.90
C GLU A 98 3.01 -24.16 7.92
N CYS A 99 4.08 -24.81 8.39
CA CYS A 99 4.98 -25.69 7.63
C CYS A 99 4.21 -26.54 6.59
N GLY A 100 4.16 -26.07 5.35
CA GLY A 100 3.28 -26.68 4.35
C GLY A 100 3.35 -26.01 2.98
N SER A 101 4.53 -26.03 2.36
CA SER A 101 4.74 -26.05 0.90
C SER A 101 3.76 -25.26 0.02
N GLY A 102 3.54 -23.98 0.34
CA GLY A 102 2.68 -23.07 -0.40
C GLY A 102 3.14 -21.62 -0.29
N SER A 103 4.45 -21.36 -0.43
CA SER A 103 4.97 -19.99 -0.43
C SER A 103 4.42 -19.22 -1.63
N ALA A 104 3.68 -18.14 -1.39
CA ALA A 104 3.29 -17.22 -2.45
C ALA A 104 4.54 -16.76 -3.18
N ARG A 105 4.48 -16.83 -4.50
CA ARG A 105 5.58 -16.43 -5.36
C ARG A 105 5.54 -14.92 -5.55
N PRO A 106 6.69 -14.28 -5.82
CA PRO A 106 6.71 -12.87 -6.22
C PRO A 106 5.76 -12.58 -7.40
N ASP A 107 5.56 -13.56 -8.29
CA ASP A 107 4.67 -13.50 -9.45
C ASP A 107 3.17 -13.54 -9.10
N ASP A 108 2.80 -13.91 -7.87
CA ASP A 108 1.42 -13.86 -7.38
C ASP A 108 0.98 -12.44 -6.99
N TYR A 109 1.95 -11.51 -6.93
CA TYR A 109 1.76 -10.12 -6.58
C TYR A 109 1.94 -9.22 -7.81
N GLN A 110 0.99 -8.33 -8.02
CA GLN A 110 1.06 -7.29 -9.05
C GLN A 110 0.93 -5.90 -8.44
N VAL A 111 1.60 -4.92 -9.03
CA VAL A 111 1.45 -3.51 -8.64
C VAL A 111 0.14 -2.99 -9.19
N LEU A 112 -0.77 -2.56 -8.30
CA LEU A 112 -2.03 -1.93 -8.68
C LEU A 112 -1.88 -0.41 -8.77
N ILE A 113 -1.26 0.20 -7.76
CA ILE A 113 -1.06 1.64 -7.70
C ILE A 113 0.38 1.91 -7.27
N GLY A 114 1.13 2.58 -8.14
CA GLY A 114 2.52 2.93 -7.89
C GLY A 114 2.69 4.21 -7.09
N ARG A 115 3.95 4.49 -6.70
CA ARG A 115 4.34 5.71 -5.97
C ARG A 115 3.79 6.98 -6.63
N THR A 116 4.04 7.17 -7.92
CA THR A 116 3.67 8.40 -8.65
C THR A 116 2.16 8.65 -8.62
N GLU A 117 1.37 7.61 -8.84
CA GLU A 117 -0.09 7.69 -8.78
C GLU A 117 -0.56 8.07 -7.37
N LEU A 118 0.00 7.43 -6.32
CA LEU A 118 -0.33 7.75 -4.93
C LEU A 118 -0.03 9.21 -4.56
N PHE A 119 1.09 9.77 -5.03
CA PHE A 119 1.39 11.19 -4.85
C PHE A 119 0.40 12.09 -5.61
N GLY A 120 -0.03 11.67 -6.80
CA GLY A 120 -1.02 12.40 -7.61
C GLY A 120 -2.42 12.48 -6.97
N LEU A 121 -2.75 11.56 -6.05
CA LEU A 121 -4.03 11.57 -5.33
C LEU A 121 -4.10 12.63 -4.22
N ALA A 122 -2.96 13.22 -3.82
CA ALA A 122 -2.91 14.33 -2.85
C ALA A 122 -3.69 14.11 -1.53
N GLY A 123 -3.78 12.86 -1.04
CA GLY A 123 -4.49 12.55 0.20
C GLY A 123 -6.01 12.37 0.08
N ASP A 124 -6.53 12.30 -1.16
CA ASP A 124 -7.95 12.07 -1.46
C ASP A 124 -8.29 10.58 -1.36
N VAL A 125 -9.29 10.25 -0.54
CA VAL A 125 -9.73 8.86 -0.28
C VAL A 125 -10.66 8.36 -1.39
N ASP A 126 -11.51 9.23 -1.91
CA ASP A 126 -12.49 8.87 -2.92
C ASP A 126 -11.78 8.62 -4.25
N ALA A 127 -10.85 9.49 -4.63
CA ALA A 127 -10.00 9.29 -5.81
C ALA A 127 -9.13 8.01 -5.69
N PHE A 128 -8.64 7.70 -4.48
CA PHE A 128 -7.96 6.42 -4.22
C PHE A 128 -8.90 5.23 -4.42
N ALA A 129 -10.12 5.30 -3.89
CA ALA A 129 -11.11 4.23 -3.99
C ALA A 129 -11.51 3.95 -5.44
N GLU A 130 -11.72 5.00 -6.23
CA GLU A 130 -12.02 4.91 -7.66
C GLU A 130 -10.87 4.27 -8.43
N LEU A 131 -9.64 4.76 -8.23
CA LEU A 131 -8.46 4.20 -8.89
C LEU A 131 -8.24 2.73 -8.53
N LEU A 132 -8.39 2.38 -7.25
CA LEU A 132 -8.24 0.99 -6.80
C LEU A 132 -9.33 0.09 -7.40
N SER A 133 -10.58 0.56 -7.42
CA SER A 133 -11.70 -0.20 -8.01
C SER A 133 -11.51 -0.43 -9.50
N TRP A 134 -11.02 0.59 -10.22
CA TRP A 134 -10.67 0.49 -11.64
C TRP A 134 -9.58 -0.57 -11.88
N ARG A 135 -8.53 -0.59 -11.05
CA ARG A 135 -7.44 -1.58 -11.13
C ARG A 135 -7.89 -3.00 -10.82
N LEU A 136 -8.86 -3.17 -9.92
CA LEU A 136 -9.38 -4.49 -9.53
C LEU A 136 -10.36 -5.08 -10.55
N THR A 137 -11.17 -4.23 -11.18
CA THR A 137 -12.28 -4.67 -12.05
C THR A 137 -11.99 -4.49 -13.54
N GLY A 138 -10.95 -3.73 -13.89
CA GLY A 138 -10.60 -3.42 -15.28
C GLY A 138 -11.63 -2.56 -15.99
N ARG A 139 -12.47 -1.81 -15.25
CA ARG A 139 -13.50 -0.90 -15.77
C ARG A 139 -13.44 0.44 -15.07
#